data_AF-A0A7Y4YB73-F1
#
_entry.id   AF-A0A7Y4YB73-F1
#
_cell.length_a   1.000
_cell.length_b   1.000
_cell.length_c   1.000
_cell.angle_alpha   90.00
_cell.angle_beta   90.00
_cell.angle_gamma   90.00
#
_symmetry.space_group_name_H-M   'P 1'
#
loop_
_entity.id
_entity.type
_entity.pdbx_description
1 polymer ?
#
loop_
_entity_poly.entity_id
_entity_poly.type
_entity_poly.pdbx_seq_one_letter_code
_entity_poly.pdbx_strand_id
1 'polypeptide(L)'
;MSTTATPTNTKWWNGGRSPFNASYGKVMMWYFLMSDAFTFGAFLISYGTIRFSQNHWVDPNHVFNSFPFAGHANLPLAFVSLMTFILIFSSVTMVLAVHEGHNMNRKGVEKYMILTIIGGIAFLSCQAWEWTHMLTGQHEVLVNGQIELWNTTVSHNPFGPEVMFNGKEVATPGPIAFGSYFFEITGFHGFHVFSGVIINIVMYIKTKMGHFDQRGHYEMIEKAGLYWHFVDLVWVFVFLCFYLI
;
A
#
# COMPACT_ATOMS: atom_id res chain seq x y z
N MET A 1 -12.31 42.54 -51.61
CA MET A 1 -11.47 41.38 -51.21
C MET A 1 -11.41 41.39 -49.69
N SER A 2 -12.05 40.43 -49.01
CA SER A 2 -11.99 40.32 -47.56
C SER A 2 -10.78 39.46 -47.20
N THR A 3 -9.79 40.05 -46.55
CA THR A 3 -8.63 39.33 -46.00
C THR A 3 -9.03 38.76 -44.65
N THR A 4 -9.36 37.47 -44.63
CA THR A 4 -9.56 36.71 -43.39
C THR A 4 -8.23 36.62 -42.65
N ALA A 5 -8.12 37.31 -41.51
CA ALA A 5 -6.96 37.20 -40.62
C ALA A 5 -6.93 35.79 -40.03
N THR A 6 -5.89 35.03 -40.34
CA THR A 6 -5.62 33.73 -39.69
C THR A 6 -5.28 33.99 -38.23
N PRO A 7 -6.04 33.47 -37.25
CA PRO A 7 -5.70 33.68 -35.84
C PRO A 7 -4.38 32.96 -35.57
N THR A 8 -3.35 33.74 -35.25
CA THR A 8 -2.05 33.23 -34.82
C THR A 8 -2.27 32.49 -33.51
N ASN A 9 -2.35 31.17 -33.54
CA ASN A 9 -2.33 30.35 -32.32
C ASN A 9 -1.02 30.68 -31.58
N THR A 10 -1.12 31.44 -30.49
CA THR A 10 0.02 31.72 -29.63
C THR A 10 0.52 30.39 -29.11
N LYS A 11 1.69 29.96 -29.55
CA LYS A 11 2.34 28.77 -29.03
C LYS A 11 3.00 29.15 -27.71
N TRP A 12 2.28 28.99 -26.60
CA TRP A 12 2.75 29.32 -25.24
C TRP A 12 3.97 28.52 -24.78
N TRP A 13 4.41 27.55 -25.58
CA TRP A 13 5.52 26.65 -25.26
C TRP A 13 6.47 26.52 -26.45
N ASN A 14 7.72 26.92 -26.22
CA ASN A 14 8.81 26.85 -27.19
C ASN A 14 9.67 25.59 -27.04
N GLY A 15 9.43 24.72 -26.05
CA GLY A 15 10.05 23.39 -25.96
C GLY A 15 9.33 22.36 -26.83
N GLY A 16 9.92 21.18 -27.04
CA GLY A 16 9.36 20.15 -27.93
C GLY A 16 7.91 19.73 -27.60
N ARG A 17 7.68 19.08 -26.44
CA ARG A 17 6.33 18.69 -25.97
C ARG A 17 5.83 19.68 -24.93
N SER A 18 4.65 20.28 -25.16
CA SER A 18 4.04 21.23 -24.22
C SER A 18 3.65 20.54 -22.91
N PRO A 19 3.99 21.11 -21.74
CA PRO A 19 3.58 20.58 -20.43
C PRO A 19 2.06 20.59 -20.25
N PHE A 20 1.35 21.42 -21.04
CA PHE A 20 -0.11 21.49 -21.04
C PHE A 20 -0.78 20.49 -21.99
N ASN A 21 -0.02 19.68 -22.74
CA ASN A 21 -0.56 18.68 -23.66
C ASN A 21 -0.61 17.28 -23.04
N ALA A 22 -1.09 17.19 -21.79
CA ALA A 22 -1.34 15.91 -21.14
C ALA A 22 -2.65 15.31 -21.68
N SER A 23 -2.64 14.02 -22.00
CA SER A 23 -3.84 13.27 -22.40
C SER A 23 -4.93 13.39 -21.33
N TYR A 24 -6.18 13.56 -21.73
CA TYR A 24 -7.35 13.61 -20.83
C TYR A 24 -7.34 12.44 -19.84
N GLY A 25 -6.99 11.23 -20.31
CA GLY A 25 -6.91 10.05 -19.46
C GLY A 25 -5.83 10.12 -18.38
N LYS A 26 -4.70 10.79 -18.65
CA LYS A 26 -3.64 11.00 -17.64
C LYS A 26 -4.05 12.07 -16.62
N VAL A 27 -4.70 13.15 -17.06
CA VAL A 27 -5.18 14.20 -16.16
C VAL A 27 -6.25 13.67 -15.21
N MET A 28 -7.21 12.90 -15.73
CA MET A 28 -8.24 12.28 -14.89
C MET A 28 -7.65 11.26 -13.91
N MET A 29 -6.61 10.53 -14.32
CA MET A 29 -5.88 9.65 -13.42
C MET A 29 -5.27 10.42 -12.24
N TRP A 30 -4.59 11.55 -12.51
CA TRP A 30 -4.04 12.38 -11.44
C TRP A 30 -5.10 12.95 -10.50
N TYR A 31 -6.26 13.34 -11.02
CA TYR A 31 -7.37 13.80 -10.18
C TYR A 31 -7.90 12.68 -9.28
N PHE A 32 -8.07 11.49 -9.83
CA PHE A 32 -8.46 10.30 -9.08
C PHE A 32 -7.44 9.97 -7.97
N LEU A 33 -6.14 9.93 -8.29
CA LEU A 33 -5.08 9.69 -7.31
C LEU A 33 -5.03 10.76 -6.21
N MET A 34 -5.27 12.02 -6.56
CA MET A 34 -5.31 13.11 -5.58
C MET A 34 -6.49 12.96 -4.61
N SER A 35 -7.65 12.51 -5.09
CA SER A 35 -8.81 12.19 -4.24
C SER A 35 -8.49 11.06 -3.26
N ASP A 36 -7.86 9.99 -3.72
CA ASP A 36 -7.45 8.89 -2.85
C ASP A 36 -6.40 9.35 -1.83
N ALA A 37 -5.46 10.21 -2.26
CA ALA A 37 -4.43 10.79 -1.37
C ALA A 37 -5.05 11.57 -0.20
N PHE A 38 -6.11 12.35 -0.46
CA PHE A 38 -6.83 13.05 0.61
C PHE A 38 -7.55 12.09 1.54
N THR A 39 -8.10 11.00 1.02
CA THR A 39 -8.78 9.97 1.83
C THR A 39 -7.79 9.29 2.78
N PHE A 40 -6.64 8.83 2.26
CA PHE A 40 -5.57 8.27 3.10
C PHE A 40 -4.98 9.29 4.07
N GLY A 41 -4.81 10.54 3.63
CA GLY A 41 -4.35 11.64 4.47
C GLY A 41 -5.28 11.89 5.65
N ALA A 42 -6.59 11.90 5.43
CA ALA A 42 -7.58 12.05 6.50
C ALA A 42 -7.50 10.89 7.51
N PHE A 43 -7.36 9.65 7.05
CA PHE A 43 -7.19 8.50 7.93
C PHE A 43 -5.90 8.58 8.76
N LEU A 44 -4.77 8.92 8.15
CA LEU A 44 -3.48 9.04 8.85
C LEU A 44 -3.46 10.21 9.84
N ILE A 45 -4.09 11.34 9.52
CA ILE A 45 -4.24 12.47 10.45
C ILE A 45 -5.12 12.07 11.63
N SER A 46 -6.23 11.36 11.37
CA SER A 46 -7.12 10.85 12.41
C SER A 46 -6.39 9.89 13.36
N TYR A 47 -5.68 8.89 12.80
CA TYR A 47 -4.81 7.99 13.54
C TYR A 47 -3.77 8.76 14.37
N GLY A 48 -3.02 9.66 13.74
CA GLY A 48 -2.00 10.47 14.43
C GLY A 48 -2.58 11.27 15.59
N THR A 49 -3.73 11.91 15.39
CA THR A 49 -4.41 12.68 16.46
C THR A 49 -4.76 11.81 17.66
N ILE A 50 -5.34 10.63 17.42
CA ILE A 50 -5.65 9.68 18.50
C ILE A 50 -4.37 9.16 19.16
N ARG A 51 -3.37 8.75 18.37
CA ARG A 51 -2.07 8.28 18.83
C ARG A 51 -1.38 9.27 19.78
N PHE A 52 -1.41 10.56 19.46
CA PHE A 52 -0.83 11.62 20.30
C PHE A 52 -1.71 12.02 21.49
N SER A 53 -3.02 11.71 21.45
CA SER A 53 -3.94 11.99 22.56
C SER A 53 -3.84 10.97 23.71
N GLN A 54 -3.26 9.80 23.47
CA GLN A 54 -3.14 8.72 24.45
C GLN A 54 -1.76 8.75 25.12
N ASN A 55 -1.72 8.62 26.45
CA ASN A 55 -0.47 8.60 27.22
C ASN A 55 0.37 7.33 26.99
N HIS A 56 -0.26 6.26 26.53
CA HIS A 56 0.39 5.00 26.22
C HIS A 56 -0.15 4.48 24.88
N TRP A 57 0.74 3.85 24.12
CA TRP A 57 0.41 3.19 22.88
C TRP A 57 1.21 1.90 22.74
N VAL A 58 0.73 1.08 21.83
CA VAL A 58 1.27 -0.22 21.50
C VAL A 58 2.71 -0.11 20.99
N ASP A 59 3.61 -0.97 21.47
CA ASP A 59 4.99 -1.08 20.96
C ASP A 59 5.03 -1.97 19.70
N PRO A 60 5.38 -1.41 18.52
CA PRO A 60 5.44 -2.17 17.27
C PRO A 60 6.39 -3.37 17.32
N ASN A 61 7.48 -3.29 18.10
CA ASN A 61 8.46 -4.38 18.19
C ASN A 61 7.89 -5.62 18.87
N HIS A 62 6.96 -5.43 19.79
CA HIS A 62 6.28 -6.52 20.49
C HIS A 62 5.12 -7.09 19.66
N VAL A 63 4.36 -6.25 18.96
CA VAL A 63 3.25 -6.71 18.10
C VAL A 63 3.75 -7.49 16.90
N PHE A 64 4.75 -6.97 16.22
CA PHE A 64 5.21 -7.46 14.93
C PHE A 64 6.52 -8.23 15.05
N ASN A 65 6.60 -9.17 16.00
CA ASN A 65 7.79 -9.98 16.25
C ASN A 65 7.80 -11.34 15.52
N SER A 66 6.68 -11.70 14.92
CA SER A 66 6.45 -13.05 14.40
C SER A 66 6.78 -13.14 12.92
N PHE A 67 7.47 -14.22 12.54
CA PHE A 67 7.84 -14.50 11.15
C PHE A 67 7.30 -15.89 10.76
N PRO A 68 6.68 -16.05 9.58
CA PRO A 68 6.11 -17.32 9.16
C PRO A 68 7.20 -18.40 9.13
N PHE A 69 6.91 -19.55 9.72
CA PHE A 69 7.83 -20.70 9.82
C PHE A 69 9.07 -20.49 10.71
N ALA A 70 9.22 -19.36 11.41
CA ALA A 70 10.34 -19.11 12.31
C ALA A 70 10.09 -19.51 13.78
N GLY A 71 8.90 -20.05 14.10
CA GLY A 71 8.55 -20.46 15.46
C GLY A 71 8.57 -19.29 16.45
N HIS A 72 9.24 -19.47 17.59
CA HIS A 72 9.43 -18.44 18.64
C HIS A 72 10.66 -17.56 18.42
N ALA A 73 11.19 -17.48 17.20
CA ALA A 73 12.27 -16.54 16.90
C ALA A 73 11.73 -15.12 17.00
N ASN A 74 12.09 -14.40 18.07
CA ASN A 74 11.77 -12.99 18.26
C ASN A 74 12.52 -12.16 17.21
N LEU A 75 11.86 -11.87 16.09
CA LEU A 75 12.41 -11.09 14.98
C LEU A 75 11.56 -9.83 14.77
N PRO A 76 11.75 -8.78 15.61
CA PRO A 76 10.98 -7.55 15.53
C PRO A 76 11.04 -6.95 14.13
N LEU A 77 9.87 -6.65 13.56
CA LEU A 77 9.69 -5.94 12.29
C LEU A 77 10.31 -6.64 11.05
N ALA A 78 10.86 -7.84 11.19
CA ALA A 78 11.56 -8.51 10.09
C ALA A 78 10.59 -8.94 8.98
N PHE A 79 9.45 -9.50 9.36
CA PHE A 79 8.41 -9.92 8.40
C PHE A 79 7.82 -8.71 7.68
N VAL A 80 7.53 -7.65 8.42
CA VAL A 80 7.03 -6.38 7.92
C VAL A 80 8.02 -5.74 6.94
N SER A 81 9.31 -5.76 7.27
CA SER A 81 10.37 -5.25 6.39
C SER A 81 10.46 -6.04 5.09
N LEU A 82 10.29 -7.36 5.14
CA LEU A 82 10.24 -8.21 3.96
C LEU A 82 9.04 -7.88 3.06
N MET A 83 7.83 -7.72 3.61
CA MET A 83 6.67 -7.36 2.78
C MET A 83 6.82 -5.98 2.14
N THR A 84 7.36 -5.00 2.86
CA THR A 84 7.64 -3.67 2.31
C THR A 84 8.69 -3.74 1.20
N PHE A 85 9.75 -4.54 1.38
CA PHE A 85 10.73 -4.78 0.33
C PHE A 85 10.11 -5.41 -0.92
N ILE A 86 9.22 -6.40 -0.77
CA ILE A 86 8.50 -7.03 -1.88
C ILE A 86 7.69 -5.99 -2.67
N LEU A 87 6.98 -5.10 -1.98
CA LEU A 87 6.14 -4.09 -2.62
C LEU A 87 6.97 -3.03 -3.37
N ILE A 88 8.03 -2.51 -2.74
CA ILE A 88 8.94 -1.54 -3.37
C ILE A 88 9.62 -2.18 -4.58
N PHE A 89 10.09 -3.42 -4.47
CA PHE A 89 10.68 -4.14 -5.61
C PHE A 89 9.66 -4.35 -6.74
N SER A 90 8.41 -4.68 -6.39
CA SER A 90 7.30 -4.76 -7.36
C SER A 90 7.01 -3.42 -8.04
N SER A 91 7.23 -2.30 -7.36
CA SER A 91 7.12 -0.96 -7.93
C SER A 91 8.24 -0.72 -8.95
N VAL A 92 9.48 -1.10 -8.63
CA VAL A 92 10.60 -1.02 -9.59
C VAL A 92 10.31 -1.84 -10.85
N THR A 93 9.78 -3.05 -10.72
CA THR A 93 9.42 -3.85 -11.90
C THR A 93 8.32 -3.18 -12.73
N MET A 94 7.37 -2.48 -12.10
CA MET A 94 6.37 -1.71 -12.84
C MET A 94 6.99 -0.55 -13.66
N VAL A 95 7.95 0.20 -13.09
CA VAL A 95 8.66 1.26 -13.84
C VAL A 95 9.34 0.66 -15.08
N LEU A 96 9.98 -0.49 -14.93
CA LEU A 96 10.63 -1.18 -16.04
C LEU A 96 9.62 -1.64 -17.10
N ALA A 97 8.44 -2.12 -16.70
CA ALA A 97 7.36 -2.45 -17.64
C ALA A 97 6.90 -1.24 -18.45
N VAL A 98 6.73 -0.09 -17.80
CA VAL A 98 6.38 1.17 -18.47
C VAL A 98 7.49 1.61 -19.43
N HIS A 99 8.75 1.51 -19.03
CA HIS A 99 9.90 1.84 -19.87
C HIS A 99 9.95 0.99 -21.14
N GLU A 100 9.78 -0.33 -21.03
CA GLU A 100 9.70 -1.22 -22.19
C GLU A 100 8.50 -0.91 -23.08
N GLY A 101 7.39 -0.44 -22.50
CA GLY A 101 6.23 0.03 -23.25
C GLY A 101 6.54 1.26 -24.11
N HIS A 102 7.36 2.20 -23.62
CA HIS A 102 7.82 3.34 -24.41
C HIS A 102 8.74 2.91 -25.56
N ASN A 103 9.52 1.85 -25.36
CA ASN A 103 10.40 1.27 -26.38
C ASN A 103 9.66 0.34 -27.36
N MET A 104 8.32 0.21 -27.24
CA MET A 104 7.49 -0.72 -28.01
C MET A 104 7.95 -2.18 -27.89
N ASN A 105 8.66 -2.53 -26.80
CA ASN A 105 9.15 -3.88 -26.56
C ASN A 105 8.13 -4.68 -25.75
N ARG A 106 7.18 -5.29 -26.47
CA ARG A 106 6.13 -6.11 -25.88
C ARG A 106 6.65 -7.21 -24.95
N LYS A 107 7.71 -7.94 -25.33
CA LYS A 107 8.25 -9.03 -24.51
C LYS A 107 8.80 -8.51 -23.18
N GLY A 108 9.44 -7.34 -23.21
CA GLY A 108 9.91 -6.65 -22.01
C GLY A 108 8.75 -6.26 -21.08
N VAL A 109 7.71 -5.64 -21.65
CA VAL A 109 6.47 -5.30 -20.93
C VAL A 109 5.88 -6.53 -20.24
N GLU A 110 5.68 -7.62 -20.99
CA GLU A 110 5.10 -8.85 -20.45
C GLU A 110 5.93 -9.42 -19.29
N LYS A 111 7.27 -9.44 -19.43
CA LYS A 111 8.19 -9.94 -18.39
C LYS A 111 8.09 -9.12 -17.11
N TYR A 112 8.11 -7.80 -17.21
CA TYR A 112 8.13 -6.95 -16.02
C TYR A 112 6.74 -6.85 -15.37
N MET A 113 5.67 -6.86 -16.17
CA MET A 113 4.30 -6.90 -15.63
C MET A 113 4.01 -8.16 -14.83
N ILE A 114 4.47 -9.34 -15.28
CA ILE A 114 4.24 -10.58 -14.52
C ILE A 114 5.00 -10.56 -13.19
N LEU A 115 6.21 -9.98 -13.15
CA LEU A 115 6.96 -9.80 -11.91
C LEU A 115 6.22 -8.87 -10.94
N THR A 116 5.65 -7.77 -11.44
CA THR A 116 4.82 -6.87 -10.63
C THR A 116 3.58 -7.58 -10.07
N ILE A 117 2.89 -8.39 -10.88
CA ILE A 117 1.72 -9.15 -10.42
C ILE A 117 2.10 -10.12 -9.31
N ILE A 118 3.22 -10.85 -9.48
CA ILE A 118 3.72 -11.78 -8.46
C ILE A 118 4.07 -11.04 -7.17
N GLY A 119 4.74 -9.89 -7.26
CA GLY A 119 5.06 -9.05 -6.10
C GLY A 119 3.81 -8.57 -5.37
N GLY A 120 2.80 -8.10 -6.10
CA GLY A 120 1.52 -7.70 -5.52
C GLY A 120 0.75 -8.83 -4.83
N ILE A 121 0.71 -10.02 -5.44
CA ILE A 121 0.08 -11.21 -4.83
C ILE A 121 0.85 -11.65 -3.58
N ALA A 122 2.18 -11.65 -3.64
CA ALA A 122 3.01 -11.99 -2.49
C ALA A 122 2.78 -11.02 -1.32
N PHE A 123 2.73 -9.72 -1.59
CA PHE A 123 2.40 -8.71 -0.59
C PHE A 123 1.02 -8.95 0.05
N LEU A 124 -0.03 -9.16 -0.76
CA LEU A 124 -1.38 -9.44 -0.23
C LEU A 124 -1.42 -10.72 0.61
N SER A 125 -0.62 -11.72 0.24
CA SER A 125 -0.52 -12.97 0.99
C SER A 125 0.17 -12.76 2.33
N CYS A 126 1.24 -11.94 2.37
CA CYS A 126 1.90 -11.54 3.61
C CYS A 126 0.92 -10.78 4.52
N GLN A 127 0.17 -9.83 3.97
CA GLN A 127 -0.82 -9.05 4.73
C GLN A 127 -1.94 -9.94 5.30
N ALA A 128 -2.46 -10.87 4.49
CA ALA A 128 -3.48 -11.81 4.95
C ALA A 128 -2.97 -12.72 6.07
N TRP A 129 -1.71 -13.15 6.00
CA TRP A 129 -1.08 -13.92 7.06
C TRP A 129 -0.92 -13.11 8.35
N GLU A 130 -0.41 -11.88 8.25
CA GLU A 130 -0.23 -10.99 9.41
C GLU A 130 -1.57 -10.75 10.13
N TRP A 131 -2.62 -10.44 9.37
CA TRP A 131 -3.96 -10.26 9.91
C TRP A 131 -4.47 -11.52 10.59
N THR A 132 -4.32 -12.68 9.95
CA THR A 132 -4.74 -13.96 10.54
C THR A 132 -3.98 -14.23 11.83
N HIS A 133 -2.67 -13.96 11.86
CA HIS A 133 -1.84 -14.13 13.05
C HIS A 133 -2.29 -13.21 14.19
N MET A 134 -2.62 -11.94 13.92
CA MET A 134 -3.12 -11.01 14.94
C MET A 134 -4.52 -11.36 15.46
N LEU A 135 -5.41 -11.82 14.57
CA LEU A 135 -6.79 -12.17 14.91
C LEU A 135 -6.92 -13.51 15.64
N THR A 136 -6.00 -14.44 15.40
CA THR A 136 -6.02 -15.79 16.01
C THR A 136 -4.99 -15.97 17.12
N GLY A 137 -3.93 -15.16 17.13
CA GLY A 137 -2.92 -15.13 18.18
C GLY A 137 -3.53 -14.69 19.49
N GLN A 138 -3.43 -15.55 20.51
CA GLN A 138 -3.91 -15.26 21.85
C GLN A 138 -2.74 -14.85 22.73
N HIS A 139 -2.93 -13.75 23.45
CA HIS A 139 -1.97 -13.20 24.39
C HIS A 139 -2.62 -13.14 25.77
N GLU A 140 -1.82 -13.36 26.81
CA GLU A 140 -2.27 -13.26 28.19
C GLU A 140 -2.40 -11.80 28.61
N VAL A 141 -3.59 -11.43 29.07
CA VAL A 141 -3.93 -10.06 29.48
C VAL A 141 -4.55 -10.09 30.86
N LEU A 142 -4.09 -9.20 31.74
CA LEU A 142 -4.65 -9.02 33.08
C LEU A 142 -5.89 -8.12 33.02
N VAL A 143 -7.07 -8.70 33.21
CA VAL A 143 -8.36 -8.01 33.20
C VAL A 143 -9.04 -8.24 34.54
N ASN A 144 -9.37 -7.19 35.27
CA ASN A 144 -10.08 -7.26 36.55
C ASN A 144 -9.46 -8.24 37.58
N GLY A 145 -8.12 -8.39 37.58
CA GLY A 145 -7.41 -9.30 38.49
C GLY A 145 -7.41 -10.77 38.07
N GLN A 146 -7.85 -11.08 36.86
CA GLN A 146 -7.76 -12.41 36.25
C GLN A 146 -6.97 -12.35 34.94
N ILE A 147 -6.23 -13.43 34.65
CA ILE A 147 -5.52 -13.56 33.38
C ILE A 147 -6.51 -14.15 32.37
N GLU A 148 -6.81 -13.36 31.34
CA GLU A 148 -7.63 -13.77 30.21
C GLU A 148 -6.77 -13.88 28.95
N LEU A 149 -7.21 -14.68 27.97
CA LEU A 149 -6.55 -14.81 26.68
C LEU A 149 -7.28 -13.98 25.64
N TRP A 150 -6.65 -12.89 25.21
CA TRP A 150 -7.22 -11.96 24.24
C TRP A 150 -6.49 -12.05 22.91
N ASN A 151 -7.25 -11.91 21.83
CA ASN A 151 -6.73 -11.67 20.49
C ASN A 151 -6.78 -10.18 20.15
N THR A 152 -6.12 -9.79 19.06
CA THR A 152 -6.18 -8.40 18.59
C THR A 152 -7.35 -8.24 17.63
N THR A 153 -8.32 -7.43 18.03
CA THR A 153 -9.54 -7.15 17.25
C THR A 153 -9.85 -5.66 17.27
N VAL A 154 -10.94 -5.25 16.63
CA VAL A 154 -11.42 -3.86 16.67
C VAL A 154 -11.98 -3.45 18.04
N SER A 155 -12.25 -4.41 18.93
CA SER A 155 -12.85 -4.17 20.26
C SER A 155 -11.92 -4.51 21.42
N HIS A 156 -10.92 -5.36 21.21
CA HIS A 156 -9.98 -5.80 22.23
C HIS A 156 -8.56 -5.70 21.69
N ASN A 157 -7.65 -5.22 22.53
CA ASN A 157 -6.23 -5.11 22.21
C ASN A 157 -5.41 -5.66 23.38
N PRO A 158 -4.64 -6.74 23.19
CA PRO A 158 -3.85 -7.34 24.26
C PRO A 158 -2.54 -6.59 24.55
N PHE A 159 -2.17 -5.60 23.74
CA PHE A 159 -0.86 -4.95 23.81
C PHE A 159 -0.90 -3.64 24.61
N GLY A 160 -0.99 -3.74 25.93
CA GLY A 160 -0.80 -2.60 26.85
C GLY A 160 0.48 -2.74 27.69
N PRO A 161 0.67 -1.89 28.71
CA PRO A 161 1.83 -1.96 29.58
C PRO A 161 1.91 -3.31 30.30
N GLU A 162 3.11 -3.88 30.38
CA GLU A 162 3.36 -5.12 31.10
C GLU A 162 3.47 -4.86 32.62
N VAL A 163 2.83 -5.73 33.41
CA VAL A 163 2.84 -5.66 34.88
C VAL A 163 3.16 -7.02 35.49
N MET A 164 3.82 -7.00 36.64
CA MET A 164 4.06 -8.22 37.43
C MET A 164 2.80 -8.59 38.22
N PHE A 165 2.20 -9.73 37.89
CA PHE A 165 1.07 -10.29 38.62
C PHE A 165 1.36 -11.74 39.03
N ASN A 166 1.32 -12.02 40.33
CA ASN A 166 1.64 -13.33 40.90
C ASN A 166 3.00 -13.93 40.45
N GLY A 167 4.01 -13.06 40.27
CA GLY A 167 5.37 -13.48 39.86
C GLY A 167 5.53 -13.77 38.36
N LYS A 168 4.51 -13.45 37.54
CA LYS A 168 4.55 -13.54 36.08
C LYS A 168 4.37 -12.14 35.47
N GLU A 169 5.12 -11.84 34.41
CA GLU A 169 4.90 -10.66 33.58
C GLU A 169 3.70 -10.90 32.67
N VAL A 170 2.70 -10.02 32.74
CA VAL A 170 1.46 -10.12 31.98
C VAL A 170 1.11 -8.74 31.42
N ALA A 171 0.63 -8.69 30.17
CA ALA A 171 0.20 -7.43 29.58
C ALA A 171 -1.12 -6.95 30.21
N THR A 172 -1.34 -5.64 30.22
CA THR A 172 -2.66 -5.05 30.52
C THR A 172 -3.37 -4.68 29.23
N PRO A 173 -4.70 -4.42 29.24
CA PRO A 173 -5.42 -4.02 28.04
C PRO A 173 -4.83 -2.77 27.38
N GLY A 174 -4.49 -2.89 26.10
CA GLY A 174 -3.99 -1.78 25.29
C GLY A 174 -5.11 -0.87 24.77
N PRO A 175 -4.76 0.26 24.13
CA PRO A 175 -5.74 1.14 23.52
C PRO A 175 -6.55 0.41 22.42
N ILE A 176 -7.88 0.35 22.56
CA ILE A 176 -8.78 -0.32 21.60
C ILE A 176 -8.67 0.31 20.20
N ALA A 177 -8.40 1.61 20.15
CA ALA A 177 -8.25 2.37 18.90
C ALA A 177 -7.13 1.82 17.99
N PHE A 178 -6.11 1.17 18.53
CA PHE A 178 -5.03 0.60 17.72
C PHE A 178 -5.57 -0.42 16.71
N GLY A 179 -6.34 -1.40 17.17
CA GLY A 179 -6.89 -2.45 16.32
C GLY A 179 -7.82 -1.89 15.25
N SER A 180 -8.70 -0.94 15.63
CA SER A 180 -9.62 -0.32 14.66
C SER A 180 -8.89 0.43 13.55
N TYR A 181 -7.94 1.32 13.90
CA TYR A 181 -7.18 2.07 12.89
C TYR A 181 -6.26 1.17 12.08
N PHE A 182 -5.63 0.17 12.69
CA PHE A 182 -4.74 -0.75 12.00
C PHE A 182 -5.49 -1.54 10.92
N PHE A 183 -6.58 -2.24 11.28
CA PHE A 183 -7.33 -3.05 10.32
C PHE A 183 -8.06 -2.19 9.27
N GLU A 184 -8.55 -1.01 9.64
CA GLU A 184 -9.22 -0.10 8.70
C GLU A 184 -8.24 0.47 7.66
N ILE A 185 -7.12 1.07 8.09
CA ILE A 185 -6.18 1.74 7.19
C ILE A 185 -5.45 0.72 6.32
N THR A 186 -4.91 -0.35 6.94
CA THR A 186 -4.21 -1.39 6.19
C THR A 186 -5.17 -2.21 5.32
N GLY A 187 -6.44 -2.35 5.72
CA GLY A 187 -7.47 -3.03 4.94
C GLY A 187 -7.90 -2.24 3.72
N PHE A 188 -8.14 -0.93 3.90
CA PHE A 188 -8.44 -0.02 2.81
C PHE A 188 -7.27 0.05 1.81
N HIS A 189 -6.03 0.09 2.31
CA HIS A 189 -4.85 -0.04 1.47
C HIS A 189 -4.79 -1.39 0.74
N GLY A 190 -5.02 -2.50 1.43
CA GLY A 190 -5.05 -3.85 0.86
C GLY A 190 -6.09 -3.97 -0.26
N PHE A 191 -7.24 -3.31 -0.14
CA PHE A 191 -8.24 -3.22 -1.21
C PHE A 191 -7.71 -2.50 -2.47
N HIS A 192 -6.93 -1.43 -2.30
CA HIS A 192 -6.29 -0.74 -3.43
C HIS A 192 -5.24 -1.63 -4.10
N VAL A 193 -4.39 -2.30 -3.31
CA VAL A 193 -3.40 -3.26 -3.85
C VAL A 193 -4.10 -4.38 -4.61
N PHE A 194 -5.15 -4.96 -4.04
CA PHE A 194 -5.95 -6.00 -4.69
C PHE A 194 -6.55 -5.52 -6.04
N SER A 195 -7.15 -4.35 -6.05
CA SER A 195 -7.67 -3.72 -7.27
C SER A 195 -6.55 -3.48 -8.29
N GLY A 196 -5.38 -3.03 -7.84
CA GLY A 196 -4.20 -2.84 -8.68
C GLY A 196 -3.68 -4.14 -9.29
N VAL A 197 -3.68 -5.24 -8.54
CA VAL A 197 -3.29 -6.56 -9.04
C VAL A 197 -4.25 -6.99 -10.14
N ILE A 198 -5.56 -6.83 -9.95
CA ILE A 198 -6.57 -7.12 -10.98
C ILE A 198 -6.33 -6.28 -12.24
N ILE A 199 -6.10 -4.98 -12.08
CA ILE A 199 -5.80 -4.07 -13.20
C ILE A 199 -4.55 -4.55 -13.95
N ASN A 200 -3.49 -4.92 -13.23
CA ASN A 200 -2.25 -5.42 -13.83
C ASN A 200 -2.45 -6.74 -14.57
N ILE A 201 -3.25 -7.67 -14.03
CA ILE A 201 -3.61 -8.92 -14.72
C ILE A 201 -4.34 -8.62 -16.03
N VAL A 202 -5.34 -7.73 -16.00
CA VAL A 202 -6.09 -7.33 -17.20
C VAL A 202 -5.17 -6.69 -18.24
N MET A 203 -4.27 -5.79 -17.82
CA MET A 203 -3.31 -5.17 -18.72
C MET A 203 -2.31 -6.18 -19.30
N TYR A 204 -1.87 -7.17 -18.51
CA TYR A 204 -0.99 -8.24 -18.97
C TYR A 204 -1.65 -9.08 -20.05
N ILE A 205 -2.92 -9.48 -19.85
CA ILE A 205 -3.70 -10.22 -20.86
C ILE A 205 -3.84 -9.39 -22.15
N LYS A 206 -4.15 -8.10 -22.04
CA LYS A 206 -4.24 -7.21 -23.22
C LYS A 206 -2.92 -7.05 -23.95
N THR A 207 -1.80 -6.98 -23.24
CA THR A 207 -0.45 -6.98 -23.83
C THR A 207 -0.20 -8.28 -24.57
N LYS A 208 -0.52 -9.44 -23.97
CA LYS A 208 -0.42 -10.76 -24.60
C LYS A 208 -1.32 -10.92 -25.83
N MET A 209 -2.44 -10.23 -25.88
CA MET A 209 -3.32 -10.22 -27.06
C MET A 209 -2.85 -9.22 -28.15
N GLY A 210 -1.78 -8.46 -27.91
CA GLY A 210 -1.25 -7.48 -28.87
C GLY A 210 -2.11 -6.24 -29.05
N HIS A 211 -3.04 -5.97 -28.13
CA HIS A 211 -3.94 -4.81 -28.24
C HIS A 211 -3.19 -3.47 -28.25
N PHE A 212 -2.05 -3.38 -27.56
CA PHE A 212 -1.25 -2.16 -27.48
C PHE A 212 -0.36 -1.97 -28.71
N ASP A 213 0.10 -3.05 -29.32
CA ASP A 213 0.81 -3.02 -30.61
C ASP A 213 -0.12 -2.50 -31.72
N GLN A 214 -1.38 -2.95 -31.73
CA GLN A 214 -2.40 -2.48 -32.68
C GLN A 214 -2.75 -1.00 -32.51
N ARG A 215 -2.67 -0.47 -31.29
CA ARG A 215 -2.92 0.96 -30.99
C ARG A 215 -1.70 1.83 -31.28
N GLY A 216 -0.50 1.25 -31.37
CA GLY A 216 0.75 1.99 -31.58
C GLY A 216 1.24 2.78 -30.37
N HIS A 217 0.64 2.59 -29.19
CA HIS A 217 1.07 3.23 -27.94
C HIS A 217 0.70 2.41 -26.69
N TYR A 218 1.54 2.53 -25.66
CA TYR A 218 1.42 1.80 -24.39
C TYR A 218 0.89 2.65 -23.22
N GLU A 219 0.21 3.76 -23.53
CA GLU A 219 -0.29 4.75 -22.54
C GLU A 219 -1.19 4.15 -21.44
N MET A 220 -1.88 3.03 -21.71
CA MET A 220 -2.68 2.36 -20.67
C MET A 220 -1.81 1.68 -19.60
N ILE A 221 -0.63 1.20 -19.97
CA ILE A 221 0.34 0.62 -19.02
C ILE A 221 0.95 1.74 -18.18
N GLU A 222 1.21 2.91 -18.76
CA GLU A 222 1.62 4.09 -17.99
C GLU A 222 0.57 4.47 -16.92
N LYS A 223 -0.72 4.48 -17.27
CA LYS A 223 -1.80 4.78 -16.33
C LYS A 223 -1.91 3.75 -15.21
N ALA A 224 -1.82 2.45 -15.55
CA ALA A 224 -1.78 1.37 -14.56
C ALA A 224 -0.53 1.47 -13.67
N GLY A 225 0.61 1.84 -14.23
CA GLY A 225 1.85 2.09 -13.50
C GLY A 225 1.72 3.25 -12.52
N LEU A 226 1.14 4.38 -12.93
CA LEU A 226 0.86 5.51 -12.04
C LEU A 226 -0.02 5.11 -10.85
N TYR A 227 -1.05 4.28 -11.06
CA TYR A 227 -1.85 3.73 -9.97
C TYR A 227 -1.01 2.89 -9.02
N TRP A 228 -0.23 1.94 -9.57
CA TRP A 228 0.58 1.02 -8.78
C TRP A 228 1.63 1.74 -7.93
N HIS A 229 2.30 2.74 -8.50
CA HIS A 229 3.26 3.57 -7.77
C HIS A 229 2.60 4.40 -6.67
N PHE A 230 1.39 4.93 -6.92
CA PHE A 230 0.65 5.64 -5.89
C PHE A 230 0.33 4.74 -4.70
N VAL A 231 -0.15 3.52 -4.97
CA VAL A 231 -0.44 2.54 -3.93
C VAL A 231 0.82 2.22 -3.12
N ASP A 232 1.95 1.94 -3.78
CA ASP A 232 3.25 1.70 -3.12
C ASP A 232 3.70 2.90 -2.26
N LEU A 233 3.56 4.13 -2.77
CA LEU A 233 3.89 5.35 -2.02
C LEU A 233 3.03 5.49 -0.76
N VAL A 234 1.73 5.21 -0.84
CA VAL A 234 0.83 5.22 0.33
C VAL A 234 1.29 4.19 1.37
N TRP A 235 1.72 3.01 0.93
CA TRP A 235 2.23 1.99 1.84
C TRP A 235 3.44 2.46 2.64
N VAL A 236 4.37 3.19 2.03
CA VAL A 236 5.55 3.73 2.73
C VAL A 236 5.14 4.62 3.91
N PHE A 237 4.08 5.42 3.77
CA PHE A 237 3.55 6.24 4.87
C PHE A 237 2.83 5.40 5.93
N VAL A 238 2.04 4.40 5.51
CA VAL A 238 1.39 3.47 6.45
C VAL A 238 2.43 2.69 7.26
N PHE A 239 3.48 2.21 6.59
CA PHE A 239 4.62 1.53 7.18
C PHE A 239 5.30 2.41 8.25
N LEU A 240 5.60 3.65 7.91
CA LEU A 240 6.19 4.61 8.83
C LEU A 240 5.31 4.84 10.08
N CYS A 241 4.01 5.05 9.90
CA CYS A 241 3.10 5.42 10.99
C CYS A 241 2.71 4.28 11.94
N PHE A 242 2.70 3.02 11.48
CA PHE A 242 2.27 1.88 12.28
C PHE A 242 3.41 0.99 12.77
N TYR A 243 4.50 0.89 12.01
CA TYR A 243 5.55 -0.07 12.28
C TYR A 243 6.84 0.57 12.79
N LEU A 244 7.04 1.88 12.56
CA LEU A 244 8.25 2.58 13.00
C LEU A 244 8.00 3.63 14.10
N ILE A 245 6.82 4.24 14.18
CA ILE A 245 6.46 5.35 15.10
C ILE A 245 5.29 4.92 16.01
#